data_AF-A0A6M2YG55-F1
#
_entry.id   AF-A0A6M2YG55-F1
#
_cell.length_a   1.000
_cell.length_b   1.000
_cell.length_c   1.000
_cell.angle_alpha   90.00
_cell.angle_beta   90.00
_cell.angle_gamma   90.00
#
_symmetry.space_group_name_H-M   'P 1'
#
loop_
_entity.id
_entity.type
_entity.pdbx_description
1 polymer ?
#
loop_
_entity_poly.entity_id
_entity_poly.type
_entity_poly.pdbx_seq_one_letter_code
_entity_poly.pdbx_strand_id
1 'polypeptide(L)'
;MCTSNTMRAVPVLVALLLAVSLQPSESTSARCTLTAAGGGVVVGTCAVSNYPGFVAIGGGPSAGTLPGSYISYKIDANKRSIRFMCGSDLDELTISGSVYSDQILDSCAPPLLEIVGCNNSTVSSSTWTGIKRNIDAPGGCTPSEYGPCISVTGVIRQTIEWFFFSTKNTFTSVVVDSSAVTRRGGAISLERKEAPGKMTTKVVGSTFTTVSCGSGGAIQSTDAHLLVRNSTFTTDLAVRGGAINFRSTDFPERLNNIDVIFDKPLVIQKCTFTTGTASDQGGMIAVYRGNFSTADSTFTTGHAKDRMGQCVWLDQCSSYTEHQIQRNTFTACSKTFTTWCRPHDGNVFTSCGIEGPPECSTQFPSR
;
A
#
# COMPACT_ATOMS: atom_id res chain seq x y z
N MET A 1 53.43 1.37 -73.14
CA MET A 1 52.36 0.51 -73.69
C MET A 1 51.81 -0.33 -72.56
N CYS A 2 50.58 -0.02 -72.12
CA CYS A 2 49.53 -0.99 -71.78
C CYS A 2 48.29 -0.22 -71.34
N THR A 3 47.24 -0.47 -72.09
CA THR A 3 45.85 -0.05 -71.97
C THR A 3 45.17 -0.68 -70.76
N SER A 4 44.23 0.01 -70.13
CA SER A 4 42.84 -0.49 -69.96
C SER A 4 41.99 0.52 -69.17
N ASN A 5 41.01 1.09 -69.87
CA ASN A 5 39.83 1.71 -69.28
C ASN A 5 38.85 0.59 -68.90
N THR A 6 38.34 0.61 -67.67
CA THR A 6 37.05 -0.02 -67.35
C THR A 6 36.20 0.91 -66.50
N MET A 7 35.05 1.21 -67.07
CA MET A 7 33.97 2.06 -66.61
C MET A 7 32.95 1.20 -65.82
N ARG A 8 32.19 1.86 -64.91
CA ARG A 8 30.93 1.41 -64.26
C ARG A 8 31.13 0.37 -63.14
N ALA A 9 30.42 0.43 -62.01
CA ALA A 9 29.13 1.02 -61.72
C ALA A 9 29.08 1.52 -60.26
N VAL A 10 28.36 2.63 -60.04
CA VAL A 10 27.89 3.07 -58.73
C VAL A 10 26.77 2.12 -58.30
N PRO A 11 26.85 1.43 -57.15
CA PRO A 11 25.69 0.79 -56.59
C PRO A 11 24.88 1.86 -55.84
N VAL A 12 23.86 2.38 -56.52
CA VAL A 12 22.62 2.76 -55.86
C VAL A 12 22.03 1.45 -55.34
N LEU A 13 22.20 1.17 -54.05
CA LEU A 13 21.48 0.11 -53.38
C LEU A 13 21.10 0.59 -51.98
N VAL A 14 19.86 1.07 -51.88
CA VAL A 14 18.96 0.88 -50.73
C VAL A 14 19.55 1.42 -49.42
N ALA A 15 19.32 2.68 -49.05
CA ALA A 15 18.04 3.13 -48.50
C ALA A 15 17.24 1.99 -47.83
N LEU A 16 17.92 1.16 -47.04
CA LEU A 16 17.27 0.31 -46.06
C LEU A 16 16.82 1.30 -44.99
N LEU A 17 15.63 1.85 -45.19
CA LEU A 17 14.74 2.09 -44.06
C LEU A 17 14.70 0.77 -43.30
N LEU A 18 15.61 0.64 -42.32
CA LEU A 18 15.27 0.01 -41.06
C LEU A 18 14.13 0.88 -40.49
N ALA A 19 12.94 0.69 -41.04
CA ALA A 19 11.79 0.53 -40.19
C ALA A 19 12.11 -0.69 -39.32
N VAL A 20 12.94 -0.47 -38.29
CA VAL A 20 12.65 -1.10 -37.01
C VAL A 20 11.23 -0.68 -36.79
N SER A 21 10.30 -1.59 -37.09
CA SER A 21 8.97 -1.48 -36.55
C SER A 21 9.20 -1.34 -35.05
N LEU A 22 9.19 -0.10 -34.57
CA LEU A 22 8.81 0.23 -33.21
C LEU A 22 7.39 -0.32 -33.11
N GLN A 23 7.26 -1.64 -33.00
CA GLN A 23 6.04 -2.21 -32.48
C GLN A 23 5.91 -1.52 -31.13
N PRO A 24 4.85 -0.74 -30.91
CA PRO A 24 4.64 -0.10 -29.61
C PRO A 24 4.80 -1.20 -28.59
N SER A 25 5.64 -0.98 -27.58
CA SER A 25 5.87 -1.96 -26.52
C SER A 25 4.51 -2.45 -26.03
N GLU A 26 4.10 -3.64 -26.44
CA GLU A 26 2.77 -4.15 -26.11
C GLU A 26 2.74 -4.39 -24.60
N SER A 27 1.70 -3.92 -23.93
CA SER A 27 1.55 -4.09 -22.48
C SER A 27 1.45 -5.57 -22.15
N THR A 28 2.34 -6.08 -21.30
CA THR A 28 2.20 -7.44 -20.77
C THR A 28 1.14 -7.44 -19.66
N SER A 29 0.19 -8.36 -19.72
CA SER A 29 -0.83 -8.52 -18.68
C SER A 29 -0.72 -9.90 -18.05
N ALA A 30 -0.68 -9.95 -16.71
CA ALA A 30 -0.64 -11.19 -15.95
C ALA A 30 -1.87 -11.28 -15.02
N ARG A 31 -2.58 -12.41 -15.07
CA ARG A 31 -3.71 -12.73 -14.19
C ARG A 31 -3.40 -13.97 -13.37
N CYS A 32 -3.32 -13.82 -12.06
CA CYS A 32 -2.93 -14.89 -11.15
C CYS A 32 -4.02 -15.20 -10.12
N THR A 33 -4.16 -16.48 -9.76
CA THR A 33 -4.92 -16.98 -8.61
C THR A 33 -4.00 -17.83 -7.75
N LEU A 34 -3.82 -17.48 -6.48
CA LEU A 34 -2.79 -18.07 -5.60
C LEU A 34 -3.43 -18.68 -4.36
N THR A 35 -3.14 -19.94 -4.05
CA THR A 35 -3.71 -20.65 -2.90
C THR A 35 -2.61 -21.22 -2.03
N ALA A 36 -2.49 -20.75 -0.79
CA ALA A 36 -1.61 -21.25 0.25
C ALA A 36 -2.47 -21.75 1.43
N ALA A 37 -2.53 -23.06 1.62
CA ALA A 37 -3.25 -23.69 2.73
C ALA A 37 -2.31 -24.57 3.55
N GLY A 38 -2.39 -24.48 4.88
CA GLY A 38 -1.65 -25.37 5.78
C GLY A 38 -0.14 -25.14 5.85
N GLY A 39 0.31 -23.88 5.79
CA GLY A 39 1.65 -23.50 6.27
C GLY A 39 2.84 -24.08 5.51
N GLY A 40 2.86 -24.07 4.17
CA GLY A 40 4.13 -24.35 3.48
C GLY A 40 4.09 -24.59 1.98
N VAL A 41 2.94 -24.54 1.32
CA VAL A 41 2.90 -24.61 -0.15
C VAL A 41 1.86 -23.64 -0.70
N VAL A 42 2.32 -22.65 -1.47
CA VAL A 42 1.46 -21.86 -2.36
C VAL A 42 1.38 -22.57 -3.70
N VAL A 43 0.17 -22.88 -4.13
CA VAL A 43 -0.18 -23.31 -5.49
C VAL A 43 -0.80 -22.14 -6.20
N GLY A 44 -0.17 -21.67 -7.27
CA GLY A 44 -0.71 -20.59 -8.11
C GLY A 44 -1.15 -21.08 -9.47
N THR A 45 -2.03 -20.35 -10.14
CA THR A 45 -2.14 -20.38 -11.61
C THR A 45 -2.00 -18.95 -12.09
N CYS A 46 -1.17 -18.71 -13.09
CA CYS A 46 -1.04 -17.42 -13.75
C CYS A 46 -1.25 -17.59 -15.25
N ALA A 47 -2.01 -16.68 -15.86
CA ALA A 47 -2.13 -16.52 -17.30
C ALA A 47 -1.46 -15.21 -17.70
N VAL A 48 -0.54 -15.27 -18.67
CA VAL A 48 0.20 -14.11 -19.19
C VAL A 48 -0.15 -13.90 -20.66
N SER A 49 -0.51 -12.68 -21.03
CA SER A 49 -0.79 -12.26 -22.41
C SER A 49 0.13 -11.11 -22.85
N ASN A 50 0.39 -11.00 -24.16
CA ASN A 50 1.16 -9.93 -24.83
C ASN A 50 2.64 -9.84 -24.39
N TYR A 51 3.40 -10.84 -24.84
CA TYR A 51 4.83 -11.08 -24.54
C TYR A 51 5.75 -10.06 -25.25
N PRO A 52 6.85 -9.53 -24.62
CA PRO A 52 7.82 -10.25 -23.79
C PRO A 52 8.19 -9.58 -22.46
N GLY A 53 7.25 -9.48 -21.50
CA GLY A 53 7.54 -9.03 -20.13
C GLY A 53 7.68 -10.20 -19.15
N PHE A 54 8.84 -10.34 -18.50
CA PHE A 54 9.18 -11.44 -17.59
C PHE A 54 8.51 -11.30 -16.20
N VAL A 55 8.14 -12.43 -15.57
CA VAL A 55 7.72 -12.51 -14.16
C VAL A 55 8.58 -13.55 -13.44
N ALA A 56 9.38 -13.14 -12.45
CA ALA A 56 10.17 -14.05 -11.63
C ALA A 56 9.41 -14.47 -10.37
N ILE A 57 8.88 -15.70 -10.35
CA ILE A 57 8.20 -16.25 -9.17
C ILE A 57 9.24 -16.93 -8.25
N GLY A 58 9.51 -16.32 -7.10
CA GLY A 58 10.32 -16.88 -6.01
C GLY A 58 11.71 -16.26 -5.89
N GLY A 59 12.03 -15.73 -4.71
CA GLY A 59 13.39 -15.28 -4.37
C GLY A 59 14.36 -16.47 -4.33
N GLY A 60 15.22 -16.60 -5.34
CA GLY A 60 16.26 -17.62 -5.44
C GLY A 60 16.80 -17.75 -6.87
N PRO A 61 17.92 -18.49 -7.09
CA PRO A 61 18.57 -18.64 -8.41
C PRO A 61 17.76 -19.42 -9.46
N SER A 62 16.47 -19.68 -9.21
CA SER A 62 15.52 -20.40 -10.08
C SER A 62 14.37 -19.48 -10.53
N ALA A 63 14.70 -18.25 -10.92
CA ALA A 63 13.76 -17.35 -11.59
C ALA A 63 13.47 -17.89 -13.00
N GLY A 64 12.28 -18.48 -13.20
CA GLY A 64 11.83 -18.96 -14.50
C GLY A 64 11.08 -17.90 -15.30
N THR A 65 11.28 -17.86 -16.61
CA THR A 65 10.46 -17.12 -17.57
C THR A 65 9.07 -17.73 -17.70
N LEU A 66 8.01 -16.93 -17.90
CA LEU A 66 6.66 -17.45 -18.12
C LEU A 66 6.17 -17.17 -19.57
N PRO A 67 6.25 -18.13 -20.50
CA PRO A 67 5.53 -18.05 -21.76
C PRO A 67 4.19 -18.81 -21.69
N GLY A 68 3.08 -18.10 -21.93
CA GLY A 68 1.82 -18.64 -22.49
C GLY A 68 1.17 -19.85 -21.81
N SER A 69 1.40 -20.11 -20.52
CA SER A 69 1.00 -21.36 -19.87
C SER A 69 0.35 -21.16 -18.51
N TYR A 70 -0.60 -22.04 -18.17
CA TYR A 70 -1.09 -22.22 -16.80
C TYR A 70 0.03 -22.81 -15.96
N ILE A 71 0.71 -21.99 -15.17
CA ILE A 71 1.83 -22.47 -14.36
C ILE A 71 1.36 -22.72 -12.93
N SER A 72 1.32 -24.01 -12.56
CA SER A 72 1.20 -24.46 -11.18
C SER A 72 2.57 -24.55 -10.55
N TYR A 73 2.92 -23.59 -9.70
CA TYR A 73 4.14 -23.63 -8.89
C TYR A 73 3.83 -24.03 -7.45
N LYS A 74 4.82 -24.59 -6.74
CA LYS A 74 4.77 -24.87 -5.29
C LYS A 74 5.87 -24.06 -4.61
N ILE A 75 5.50 -23.03 -3.86
CA ILE A 75 6.46 -22.23 -3.08
C ILE A 75 6.21 -22.42 -1.59
N ASP A 76 7.28 -22.63 -0.82
CA ASP A 76 7.21 -22.56 0.64
C ASP A 76 7.01 -21.12 1.11
N ALA A 77 5.76 -20.75 1.36
CA ALA A 77 5.35 -19.40 1.77
C ALA A 77 5.89 -18.98 3.14
N ASN A 78 6.31 -19.93 3.99
CA ASN A 78 6.94 -19.59 5.26
C ASN A 78 8.40 -19.16 5.08
N LYS A 79 9.03 -19.53 3.95
CA LYS A 79 10.45 -19.24 3.66
C LYS A 79 10.67 -18.29 2.50
N ARG A 80 9.68 -18.09 1.63
CA ARG A 80 9.81 -17.33 0.38
C ARG A 80 8.57 -16.47 0.12
N SER A 81 8.80 -15.24 -0.33
CA SER A 81 7.75 -14.40 -0.90
C SER A 81 7.44 -14.79 -2.34
N ILE A 82 6.23 -14.49 -2.76
CA ILE A 82 5.90 -14.34 -4.18
C ILE A 82 6.11 -12.88 -4.53
N ARG A 83 7.17 -12.61 -5.28
CA ARG A 83 7.51 -11.26 -5.73
C ARG A 83 7.15 -11.10 -7.20
N PHE A 84 6.30 -10.13 -7.51
CA PHE A 84 6.04 -9.68 -8.86
C PHE A 84 6.83 -8.39 -9.11
N MET A 85 7.58 -8.38 -10.21
CA MET A 85 8.34 -7.21 -10.64
C MET A 85 8.01 -6.94 -12.09
N CYS A 86 7.35 -5.80 -12.36
CA CYS A 86 6.98 -5.42 -13.71
C CYS A 86 8.20 -4.85 -14.46
N GLY A 87 8.31 -5.17 -15.75
CA GLY A 87 9.43 -4.78 -16.59
C GLY A 87 9.22 -3.46 -17.32
N SER A 88 7.96 -3.05 -17.47
CA SER A 88 7.53 -1.85 -18.19
C SER A 88 6.45 -1.08 -17.42
N ASP A 89 6.41 0.22 -17.68
CA ASP A 89 5.40 1.15 -17.20
C ASP A 89 3.98 0.87 -17.74
N LEU A 90 3.86 -0.04 -18.70
CA LEU A 90 2.59 -0.46 -19.29
C LEU A 90 2.10 -1.81 -18.76
N ASP A 91 2.89 -2.50 -17.94
CA ASP A 91 2.55 -3.84 -17.47
C ASP A 91 1.42 -3.80 -16.45
N GLU A 92 0.52 -4.77 -16.56
CA GLU A 92 -0.62 -4.93 -15.67
C GLU A 92 -0.55 -6.25 -14.89
N LEU A 93 -0.75 -6.18 -13.59
CA LEU A 93 -0.82 -7.34 -12.70
C LEU A 93 -2.19 -7.43 -12.05
N THR A 94 -2.90 -8.53 -12.24
CA THR A 94 -4.12 -8.83 -11.51
C THR A 94 -3.94 -10.12 -10.72
N ILE A 95 -4.17 -10.05 -9.41
CA ILE A 95 -4.24 -11.19 -8.51
C ILE A 95 -5.67 -11.25 -7.98
N SER A 96 -6.36 -12.36 -8.20
CA SER A 96 -7.77 -12.48 -7.85
C SER A 96 -8.11 -13.85 -7.28
N GLY A 97 -9.02 -13.90 -6.30
CA GLY A 97 -9.50 -15.18 -5.75
C GLY A 97 -8.43 -15.96 -4.97
N SER A 98 -7.36 -15.29 -4.55
CA SER A 98 -6.27 -15.93 -3.83
C SER A 98 -6.65 -16.21 -2.38
N VAL A 99 -6.16 -17.30 -1.80
CA VAL A 99 -6.41 -17.69 -0.41
C VAL A 99 -5.09 -17.99 0.26
N TYR A 100 -4.77 -17.31 1.35
CA TYR A 100 -3.61 -17.56 2.19
C TYR A 100 -4.11 -17.89 3.60
N SER A 101 -3.69 -19.02 4.15
CA SER A 101 -4.11 -19.45 5.49
C SER A 101 -2.95 -20.03 6.29
N ASP A 102 -2.91 -19.71 7.59
CA ASP A 102 -2.05 -20.32 8.61
C ASP A 102 -0.55 -20.32 8.24
N GLN A 103 -0.08 -19.19 7.69
CA GLN A 103 1.35 -19.00 7.39
C GLN A 103 2.05 -18.39 8.61
N ILE A 104 3.25 -18.88 8.92
CA ILE A 104 4.12 -18.34 9.96
C ILE A 104 5.42 -17.94 9.29
N LEU A 105 5.62 -16.63 9.16
CA LEU A 105 6.79 -16.04 8.54
C LEU A 105 7.86 -15.77 9.59
N ASP A 106 9.11 -16.10 9.29
CA ASP A 106 10.24 -15.68 10.12
C ASP A 106 10.40 -14.15 10.12
N SER A 107 11.09 -13.61 11.14
CA SER A 107 11.29 -12.16 11.30
C SER A 107 11.97 -11.50 10.09
N CYS A 108 12.83 -12.25 9.39
CA CYS A 108 13.59 -11.81 8.22
C CYS A 108 12.93 -12.15 6.89
N ALA A 109 11.86 -12.95 6.88
CA ALA A 109 11.21 -13.32 5.63
C ALA A 109 10.54 -12.08 5.01
N PRO A 110 10.55 -11.90 3.68
CA PRO A 110 9.72 -10.90 3.02
C PRO A 110 8.20 -11.15 3.26
N PRO A 111 7.31 -10.21 2.89
CA PRO A 111 5.85 -10.46 2.88
C PRO A 111 5.46 -11.62 1.96
N LEU A 112 4.29 -12.23 2.16
CA LEU A 112 3.78 -13.31 1.29
C LEU A 112 3.64 -12.87 -0.16
N LEU A 113 3.26 -11.60 -0.38
CA LEU A 113 3.11 -10.99 -1.69
C LEU A 113 3.86 -9.66 -1.75
N GLU A 114 4.81 -9.55 -2.68
CA GLU A 114 5.53 -8.31 -2.96
C GLU A 114 5.22 -7.87 -4.39
N ILE A 115 4.76 -6.63 -4.58
CA ILE A 115 4.52 -6.02 -5.88
C ILE A 115 5.48 -4.86 -6.04
N VAL A 116 6.37 -4.94 -7.02
CA VAL A 116 7.46 -3.97 -7.21
C VAL A 116 7.43 -3.40 -8.62
N GLY A 117 7.35 -2.08 -8.72
CA GLY A 117 7.47 -1.38 -10.01
C GLY A 117 6.34 -1.63 -11.01
N CYS A 118 5.19 -2.13 -10.55
CA CYS A 118 4.02 -2.33 -11.41
C CYS A 118 3.18 -1.06 -11.50
N ASN A 119 2.96 -0.58 -12.72
CA ASN A 119 2.22 0.65 -12.93
C ASN A 119 0.72 0.50 -12.76
N ASN A 120 0.18 -0.68 -13.04
CA ASN A 120 -1.20 -0.99 -12.74
C ASN A 120 -1.28 -2.37 -12.10
N SER A 121 -1.57 -2.41 -10.81
CA SER A 121 -1.69 -3.67 -10.08
C SER A 121 -2.99 -3.74 -9.28
N THR A 122 -3.64 -4.90 -9.34
CA THR A 122 -4.89 -5.16 -8.64
C THR A 122 -4.78 -6.45 -7.84
N VAL A 123 -5.13 -6.40 -6.56
CA VAL A 123 -5.42 -7.57 -5.74
C VAL A 123 -6.90 -7.55 -5.39
N SER A 124 -7.63 -8.61 -5.70
CA SER A 124 -9.09 -8.62 -5.56
C SER A 124 -9.66 -9.93 -5.03
N SER A 125 -10.79 -9.84 -4.32
CA SER A 125 -11.59 -11.00 -3.88
C SER A 125 -10.76 -12.11 -3.24
N SER A 126 -9.71 -11.74 -2.52
CA SER A 126 -8.75 -12.68 -1.95
C SER A 126 -8.91 -12.72 -0.42
N THR A 127 -8.43 -13.77 0.22
CA THR A 127 -8.58 -14.01 1.66
C THR A 127 -7.23 -14.34 2.29
N TRP A 128 -6.94 -13.74 3.44
CA TRP A 128 -5.73 -13.95 4.23
C TRP A 128 -6.15 -14.22 5.67
N THR A 129 -5.87 -15.41 6.19
CA THR A 129 -6.34 -15.83 7.51
C THR A 129 -5.22 -16.44 8.32
N GLY A 130 -5.08 -16.04 9.59
CA GLY A 130 -4.12 -16.68 10.51
C GLY A 130 -2.66 -16.48 10.10
N ILE A 131 -2.34 -15.36 9.44
CA ILE A 131 -0.97 -15.06 9.01
C ILE A 131 -0.21 -14.43 10.17
N LYS A 132 0.90 -15.04 10.58
CA LYS A 132 1.73 -14.56 11.69
C LYS A 132 3.14 -14.28 11.25
N ARG A 133 3.78 -13.30 11.86
CA ARG A 133 5.23 -13.08 11.72
C ARG A 133 5.91 -13.22 13.08
N ASN A 134 6.89 -14.13 13.15
CA ASN A 134 7.73 -14.28 14.33
C ASN A 134 8.68 -13.08 14.48
N ILE A 135 9.06 -12.78 15.71
CA ILE A 135 9.92 -11.66 16.09
C ILE A 135 11.36 -12.05 16.21
N ASP A 136 11.60 -13.32 16.54
CA ASP A 136 12.93 -13.86 16.67
C ASP A 136 13.58 -13.86 15.29
N ALA A 137 14.53 -12.93 15.12
CA ALA A 137 15.41 -12.94 13.97
C ALA A 137 16.50 -13.98 14.24
N PRO A 138 16.60 -15.07 13.46
CA PRO A 138 17.77 -15.92 13.54
C PRO A 138 19.02 -15.07 13.30
N GLY A 139 20.10 -15.35 14.05
CA GLY A 139 21.32 -14.55 13.98
C GLY A 139 21.83 -14.42 12.54
N GLY A 140 22.12 -13.19 12.10
CA GLY A 140 22.74 -12.92 10.80
C GLY A 140 21.79 -12.51 9.67
N CYS A 141 20.52 -12.20 9.92
CA CYS A 141 19.62 -11.63 8.93
C CYS A 141 19.02 -10.28 9.34
N THR A 142 18.70 -9.45 8.36
CA THR A 142 18.00 -8.18 8.57
C THR A 142 16.49 -8.43 8.67
N PRO A 143 15.82 -8.05 9.77
CA PRO A 143 14.37 -8.17 9.90
C PRO A 143 13.64 -7.44 8.77
N SER A 144 12.53 -8.01 8.31
CA SER A 144 11.67 -7.33 7.33
C SER A 144 11.00 -6.10 7.96
N GLU A 145 11.05 -4.97 7.26
CA GLU A 145 10.35 -3.74 7.64
C GLU A 145 8.84 -3.80 7.36
N TYR A 146 8.38 -4.80 6.62
CA TYR A 146 6.99 -4.92 6.17
C TYR A 146 6.20 -5.92 7.01
N GLY A 147 4.88 -5.73 7.10
CA GLY A 147 3.99 -6.76 7.61
C GLY A 147 4.00 -8.03 6.75
N PRO A 148 3.25 -9.07 7.16
CA PRO A 148 3.38 -10.39 6.55
C PRO A 148 2.61 -10.56 5.24
N CYS A 149 1.60 -9.73 4.93
CA CYS A 149 0.70 -10.02 3.82
C CYS A 149 1.15 -9.42 2.48
N ILE A 150 0.93 -8.11 2.26
CA ILE A 150 1.18 -7.46 0.98
C ILE A 150 2.11 -6.26 1.17
N SER A 151 3.20 -6.19 0.38
CA SER A 151 3.93 -4.94 0.15
C SER A 151 3.79 -4.50 -1.31
N VAL A 152 3.61 -3.20 -1.50
CA VAL A 152 3.65 -2.55 -2.80
C VAL A 152 4.69 -1.44 -2.74
N THR A 153 5.71 -1.54 -3.59
CA THR A 153 6.87 -0.64 -3.54
C THR A 153 7.17 -0.10 -4.94
N GLY A 154 7.30 1.22 -5.02
CA GLY A 154 7.72 1.89 -6.24
C GLY A 154 9.21 1.70 -6.52
N VAL A 155 9.60 2.01 -7.76
CA VAL A 155 11.00 2.00 -8.20
C VAL A 155 11.33 3.25 -9.02
N ILE A 156 12.62 3.62 -9.07
CA ILE A 156 13.11 4.85 -9.71
C ILE A 156 12.71 5.02 -11.19
N ARG A 157 12.33 3.93 -11.87
CA ARG A 157 11.93 3.96 -13.29
C ARG A 157 10.48 4.37 -13.51
N GLN A 158 9.64 4.33 -12.48
CA GLN A 158 8.23 4.71 -12.58
C GLN A 158 8.12 6.24 -12.58
N THR A 159 8.21 6.83 -13.77
CA THR A 159 8.22 8.29 -13.95
C THR A 159 6.81 8.87 -14.13
N ILE A 160 5.82 8.02 -14.41
CA ILE A 160 4.41 8.39 -14.57
C ILE A 160 3.58 7.99 -13.34
N GLU A 161 2.36 8.53 -13.22
CA GLU A 161 1.43 8.10 -12.18
C GLU A 161 1.13 6.60 -12.32
N TRP A 162 1.13 5.89 -11.18
CA TRP A 162 0.89 4.46 -11.11
C TRP A 162 -0.09 4.10 -10.01
N PHE A 163 -0.75 2.96 -10.20
CA PHE A 163 -1.96 2.60 -9.49
C PHE A 163 -1.85 1.22 -8.83
N PHE A 164 -2.31 1.16 -7.58
CA PHE A 164 -2.59 -0.09 -6.89
C PHE A 164 -4.05 -0.14 -6.42
N PHE A 165 -4.73 -1.24 -6.71
CA PHE A 165 -6.12 -1.47 -6.32
C PHE A 165 -6.23 -2.71 -5.42
N SER A 166 -6.79 -2.54 -4.22
CA SER A 166 -7.15 -3.63 -3.31
C SER A 166 -8.68 -3.66 -3.19
N THR A 167 -9.34 -4.65 -3.77
CA THR A 167 -10.81 -4.68 -3.85
C THR A 167 -11.42 -5.95 -3.26
N LYS A 168 -12.38 -5.80 -2.34
CA LYS A 168 -13.12 -6.93 -1.74
C LYS A 168 -12.22 -7.99 -1.11
N ASN A 169 -11.14 -7.56 -0.47
CA ASN A 169 -10.16 -8.44 0.16
C ASN A 169 -10.50 -8.63 1.64
N THR A 170 -10.27 -9.83 2.19
CA THR A 170 -10.53 -10.15 3.59
C THR A 170 -9.25 -10.55 4.31
N PHE A 171 -8.83 -9.77 5.29
CA PHE A 171 -7.69 -10.06 6.16
C PHE A 171 -8.18 -10.37 7.57
N THR A 172 -7.83 -11.52 8.12
CA THR A 172 -8.27 -11.98 9.44
C THR A 172 -7.13 -12.58 10.23
N SER A 173 -6.95 -12.17 11.49
CA SER A 173 -5.92 -12.70 12.39
C SER A 173 -4.52 -12.60 11.80
N VAL A 174 -4.17 -11.38 11.38
CA VAL A 174 -2.87 -11.07 10.79
C VAL A 174 -2.02 -10.38 11.85
N VAL A 175 -1.10 -11.12 12.46
CA VAL A 175 -0.43 -10.68 13.69
C VAL A 175 1.07 -10.57 13.49
N VAL A 176 1.59 -9.38 13.76
CA VAL A 176 3.02 -9.15 13.95
C VAL A 176 3.26 -9.10 15.46
N ASP A 177 3.91 -10.13 15.99
CA ASP A 177 4.30 -10.10 17.40
C ASP A 177 5.36 -8.98 17.60
N SER A 178 5.60 -8.54 18.83
CA SER A 178 6.56 -7.50 19.29
C SER A 178 6.14 -6.02 19.32
N SER A 179 6.60 -5.42 20.42
CA SER A 179 6.61 -4.02 20.80
C SER A 179 7.85 -3.23 20.34
N ALA A 180 8.83 -3.85 19.67
CA ALA A 180 10.16 -3.26 19.46
C ALA A 180 10.51 -2.94 17.99
N VAL A 181 9.93 -3.63 17.00
CA VAL A 181 10.23 -3.38 15.58
C VAL A 181 9.04 -2.66 14.96
N THR A 182 9.25 -1.42 14.49
CA THR A 182 8.23 -0.64 13.77
C THR A 182 8.03 -1.18 12.36
N ARG A 183 7.45 -2.37 12.25
CA ARG A 183 7.02 -2.93 10.96
C ARG A 183 5.84 -2.13 10.41
N ARG A 184 5.72 -2.12 9.09
CA ARG A 184 4.80 -1.28 8.31
C ARG A 184 3.68 -2.13 7.73
N GLY A 185 2.44 -1.83 8.11
CA GLY A 185 1.21 -2.35 7.49
C GLY A 185 1.00 -3.82 7.73
N GLY A 186 0.15 -4.22 8.68
CA GLY A 186 -0.09 -5.64 8.96
C GLY A 186 -0.64 -6.39 7.76
N ALA A 187 -1.64 -5.81 7.09
CA ALA A 187 -2.22 -6.36 5.87
C ALA A 187 -1.56 -5.79 4.60
N ILE A 188 -1.40 -4.47 4.52
CA ILE A 188 -0.93 -3.79 3.32
C ILE A 188 0.10 -2.71 3.70
N SER A 189 1.29 -2.78 3.11
CA SER A 189 2.29 -1.71 3.15
C SER A 189 2.44 -1.08 1.76
N LEU A 190 2.32 0.24 1.68
CA LEU A 190 2.41 1.02 0.45
C LEU A 190 3.57 2.01 0.56
N GLU A 191 4.51 1.95 -0.38
CA GLU A 191 5.67 2.84 -0.41
C GLU A 191 5.98 3.33 -1.82
N ARG A 192 5.89 4.64 -2.06
CA ARG A 192 6.29 5.22 -3.35
C ARG A 192 7.79 5.00 -3.64
N LYS A 193 8.62 5.02 -2.59
CA LYS A 193 10.07 4.76 -2.58
C LYS A 193 10.83 5.22 -3.84
N GLU A 194 11.32 6.45 -3.82
CA GLU A 194 12.18 7.04 -4.88
C GLU A 194 11.56 7.10 -6.29
N ALA A 195 10.39 6.51 -6.54
CA ALA A 195 9.69 6.59 -7.82
C ALA A 195 9.26 8.04 -8.10
N PRO A 196 9.73 8.68 -9.18
CA PRO A 196 9.36 10.06 -9.49
C PRO A 196 7.85 10.24 -9.71
N GLY A 197 7.20 9.22 -10.26
CA GLY A 197 5.76 9.17 -10.51
C GLY A 197 4.93 9.07 -9.23
N LYS A 198 3.73 9.66 -9.26
CA LYS A 198 2.79 9.62 -8.14
C LYS A 198 2.22 8.20 -7.96
N MET A 199 2.17 7.73 -6.71
CA MET A 199 1.50 6.49 -6.37
C MET A 199 0.05 6.79 -5.95
N THR A 200 -0.92 6.24 -6.67
CA THR A 200 -2.34 6.31 -6.30
C THR A 200 -2.84 4.92 -5.90
N THR A 201 -3.37 4.80 -4.68
CA THR A 201 -3.90 3.55 -4.15
C THR A 201 -5.39 3.65 -3.83
N LYS A 202 -6.16 2.64 -4.21
CA LYS A 202 -7.56 2.49 -3.81
C LYS A 202 -7.80 1.18 -3.07
N VAL A 203 -8.33 1.26 -1.85
CA VAL A 203 -8.79 0.12 -1.06
C VAL A 203 -10.31 0.17 -0.96
N VAL A 204 -11.02 -0.79 -1.55
CA VAL A 204 -12.49 -0.71 -1.70
C VAL A 204 -13.17 -2.01 -1.31
N GLY A 205 -14.15 -1.96 -0.42
CA GLY A 205 -14.95 -3.15 -0.09
C GLY A 205 -14.21 -4.18 0.76
N SER A 206 -13.06 -3.83 1.35
CA SER A 206 -12.20 -4.79 2.04
C SER A 206 -12.51 -4.85 3.54
N THR A 207 -12.23 -6.01 4.15
CA THR A 207 -12.43 -6.26 5.57
C THR A 207 -11.09 -6.59 6.23
N PHE A 208 -10.82 -5.94 7.36
CA PHE A 208 -9.62 -6.15 8.18
C PHE A 208 -10.06 -6.49 9.60
N THR A 209 -9.75 -7.68 10.06
CA THR A 209 -10.15 -8.20 11.38
C THR A 209 -8.92 -8.72 12.10
N THR A 210 -8.74 -8.35 13.36
CA THR A 210 -7.64 -8.80 14.23
C THR A 210 -6.28 -8.67 13.56
N VAL A 211 -6.02 -7.48 12.99
CA VAL A 211 -4.74 -7.15 12.38
C VAL A 211 -3.92 -6.29 13.34
N SER A 212 -2.68 -6.68 13.59
CA SER A 212 -1.74 -5.93 14.45
C SER A 212 -0.37 -5.81 13.79
N CYS A 213 0.17 -4.59 13.80
CA CYS A 213 1.48 -4.25 13.29
C CYS A 213 2.01 -3.01 14.01
N GLY A 214 3.32 -2.76 13.94
CA GLY A 214 3.93 -1.58 14.55
C GLY A 214 3.28 -0.28 14.06
N SER A 215 3.28 -0.06 12.74
CA SER A 215 2.70 1.14 12.12
C SER A 215 1.62 0.75 11.13
N GLY A 216 0.41 1.24 11.33
CA GLY A 216 -0.74 0.98 10.48
C GLY A 216 -1.21 -0.45 10.66
N GLY A 217 -1.93 -0.72 11.75
CA GLY A 217 -2.29 -2.09 12.15
C GLY A 217 -2.77 -2.89 10.95
N ALA A 218 -3.70 -2.36 10.16
CA ALA A 218 -4.05 -2.88 8.84
C ALA A 218 -3.18 -2.32 7.70
N ILE A 219 -3.12 -0.99 7.55
CA ILE A 219 -2.52 -0.34 6.38
C ILE A 219 -1.47 0.67 6.82
N GLN A 220 -0.25 0.54 6.29
CA GLN A 220 0.73 1.62 6.26
C GLN A 220 0.81 2.21 4.86
N SER A 221 0.83 3.54 4.76
CA SER A 221 1.07 4.26 3.52
C SER A 221 2.15 5.31 3.69
N THR A 222 3.12 5.32 2.78
CA THR A 222 4.18 6.33 2.72
C THR A 222 4.26 6.90 1.31
N ASP A 223 4.00 8.21 1.20
CA ASP A 223 4.04 9.00 -0.03
C ASP A 223 3.10 8.51 -1.15
N ALA A 224 1.96 7.92 -0.77
CA ALA A 224 0.89 7.55 -1.71
C ALA A 224 -0.35 8.41 -1.52
N HIS A 225 -1.11 8.61 -2.60
CA HIS A 225 -2.49 9.10 -2.54
C HIS A 225 -3.36 7.89 -2.16
N LEU A 226 -3.91 7.88 -0.95
CA LEU A 226 -4.64 6.72 -0.44
C LEU A 226 -6.13 7.02 -0.35
N LEU A 227 -6.93 6.32 -1.15
CA LEU A 227 -8.39 6.31 -1.07
C LEU A 227 -8.87 4.99 -0.45
N VAL A 228 -9.60 5.06 0.65
CA VAL A 228 -10.23 3.91 1.30
C VAL A 228 -11.75 4.11 1.30
N ARG A 229 -12.48 3.15 0.72
CA ARG A 229 -13.94 3.25 0.59
C ARG A 229 -14.66 1.96 0.95
N ASN A 230 -15.84 2.06 1.55
CA ASN A 230 -16.72 0.91 1.80
C ASN A 230 -15.99 -0.24 2.53
N SER A 231 -15.07 0.06 3.43
CA SER A 231 -14.19 -0.94 4.06
C SER A 231 -14.39 -0.97 5.57
N THR A 232 -14.15 -2.13 6.16
CA THR A 232 -14.36 -2.37 7.59
C THR A 232 -13.06 -2.72 8.30
N PHE A 233 -12.82 -2.09 9.44
CA PHE A 233 -11.62 -2.25 10.25
C PHE A 233 -12.00 -2.60 11.69
N THR A 234 -11.52 -3.76 12.13
CA THR A 234 -11.56 -4.23 13.51
C THR A 234 -10.15 -4.67 13.84
N THR A 235 -9.32 -3.76 14.36
CA THR A 235 -7.90 -4.05 14.61
C THR A 235 -7.61 -4.16 16.09
N ASP A 236 -6.49 -4.83 16.37
CA ASP A 236 -5.94 -4.96 17.72
C ASP A 236 -4.93 -3.83 17.99
N LEU A 237 -4.07 -4.01 18.99
CA LEU A 237 -3.05 -3.03 19.36
C LEU A 237 -2.01 -2.85 18.25
N ALA A 238 -1.79 -1.61 17.81
CA ALA A 238 -0.64 -1.17 17.01
C ALA A 238 0.24 -0.22 17.84
N VAL A 239 1.42 0.16 17.33
CA VAL A 239 2.17 1.28 17.93
C VAL A 239 1.59 2.61 17.45
N ARG A 240 1.33 2.76 16.15
CA ARG A 240 0.78 3.97 15.52
C ARG A 240 -0.30 3.65 14.50
N GLY A 241 -1.42 4.36 14.55
CA GLY A 241 -2.53 4.18 13.62
C GLY A 241 -3.10 2.77 13.74
N GLY A 242 -3.93 2.55 14.76
CA GLY A 242 -4.44 1.21 15.10
C GLY A 242 -4.98 0.44 13.90
N ALA A 243 -5.58 1.13 12.93
CA ALA A 243 -5.93 0.58 11.62
C ALA A 243 -5.04 1.13 10.50
N ILE A 244 -4.91 2.45 10.39
CA ILE A 244 -4.22 3.11 9.29
C ILE A 244 -3.16 4.07 9.83
N ASN A 245 -1.94 3.96 9.30
CA ASN A 245 -0.92 4.97 9.47
C ASN A 245 -0.52 5.50 8.09
N PHE A 246 -0.71 6.80 7.90
CA PHE A 246 -0.45 7.51 6.66
C PHE A 246 0.67 8.52 6.89
N ARG A 247 1.64 8.55 5.97
CA ARG A 247 2.77 9.46 6.05
C ARG A 247 3.09 10.08 4.69
N SER A 248 3.24 11.41 4.65
CA SER A 248 3.94 12.11 3.57
C SER A 248 5.34 12.48 4.05
N THR A 249 6.38 12.07 3.32
CA THR A 249 7.78 12.40 3.61
C THR A 249 8.33 13.47 2.69
N ASP A 250 7.67 13.75 1.55
CA ASP A 250 8.03 14.87 0.71
C ASP A 250 7.97 16.15 1.54
N PHE A 251 9.15 16.69 1.83
CA PHE A 251 9.28 18.05 2.29
C PHE A 251 8.98 18.94 1.08
N PRO A 252 8.15 19.99 1.20
CA PRO A 252 8.39 21.14 0.35
C PRO A 252 9.84 21.53 0.63
N GLU A 253 10.69 21.50 -0.39
CA GLU A 253 11.93 22.28 -0.33
C GLU A 253 11.54 23.65 0.19
N ARG A 254 12.19 24.09 1.28
CA ARG A 254 11.86 25.31 2.01
C ARG A 254 11.63 26.48 1.04
N LEU A 255 10.38 26.74 0.69
CA LEU A 255 9.96 27.92 -0.03
C LEU A 255 9.29 28.83 0.99
N ASN A 256 10.16 29.53 1.72
CA ASN A 256 9.95 30.88 2.26
C ASN A 256 8.48 31.35 2.24
N ASN A 257 7.74 31.08 3.32
CA ASN A 257 6.42 31.68 3.61
C ASN A 257 5.29 31.48 2.59
N ILE A 258 5.22 30.35 1.88
CA ILE A 258 4.02 29.97 1.11
C ILE A 258 3.36 28.76 1.75
N ASP A 259 2.03 28.81 1.87
CA ASP A 259 1.17 27.72 2.35
C ASP A 259 1.65 26.37 1.79
N VAL A 260 2.10 25.49 2.67
CA VAL A 260 2.53 24.14 2.30
C VAL A 260 1.30 23.35 1.86
N ILE A 261 1.13 23.20 0.54
CA ILE A 261 0.10 22.33 -0.03
C ILE A 261 0.61 20.90 0.08
N PHE A 262 0.02 20.11 0.98
CA PHE A 262 0.23 18.66 0.99
C PHE A 262 -0.47 18.06 -0.21
N ASP A 263 0.32 17.58 -1.17
CA ASP A 263 -0.20 17.06 -2.44
C ASP A 263 -0.72 15.61 -2.34
N LYS A 264 -0.51 14.94 -1.19
CA LYS A 264 -0.86 13.54 -0.97
C LYS A 264 -2.05 13.41 -0.01
N PRO A 265 -3.25 13.09 -0.53
CA PRO A 265 -4.42 12.94 0.30
C PRO A 265 -4.57 11.52 0.86
N LEU A 266 -5.04 11.45 2.11
CA LEU A 266 -5.76 10.32 2.67
C LEU A 266 -7.26 10.62 2.63
N VAL A 267 -8.01 9.83 1.87
CA VAL A 267 -9.46 9.96 1.73
C VAL A 267 -10.15 8.72 2.28
N ILE A 268 -10.98 8.89 3.31
CA ILE A 268 -11.77 7.83 3.95
C ILE A 268 -13.25 8.05 3.66
N GLN A 269 -13.94 7.07 3.10
CA GLN A 269 -15.35 7.23 2.73
C GLN A 269 -16.17 5.98 3.02
N LYS A 270 -17.31 6.12 3.71
CA LYS A 270 -18.23 5.01 3.96
C LYS A 270 -17.52 3.81 4.62
N CYS A 271 -16.61 4.09 5.54
CA CYS A 271 -15.84 3.08 6.24
C CYS A 271 -16.37 2.88 7.66
N THR A 272 -16.15 1.70 8.22
CA THR A 272 -16.48 1.39 9.60
C THR A 272 -15.23 0.97 10.34
N PHE A 273 -14.91 1.67 11.42
CA PHE A 273 -13.82 1.36 12.34
C PHE A 273 -14.45 1.02 13.69
N THR A 274 -14.35 -0.23 14.12
CA THR A 274 -15.03 -0.73 15.32
C THR A 274 -14.11 -0.83 16.53
N THR A 275 -12.84 -1.15 16.32
CA THR A 275 -11.81 -1.18 17.35
C THR A 275 -10.49 -0.75 16.74
N GLY A 276 -9.68 -0.07 17.53
CA GLY A 276 -8.32 0.28 17.18
C GLY A 276 -7.65 0.84 18.42
N THR A 277 -6.59 0.19 18.86
CA THR A 277 -5.78 0.73 19.95
C THR A 277 -4.40 0.98 19.40
N ALA A 278 -3.86 2.16 19.66
CA ALA A 278 -2.46 2.45 19.43
C ALA A 278 -1.75 2.57 20.78
N SER A 279 -0.48 2.21 20.90
CA SER A 279 0.29 2.56 22.10
C SER A 279 0.68 4.04 22.08
N ASP A 280 1.12 4.57 20.93
CA ASP A 280 1.67 5.93 20.79
C ASP A 280 0.65 6.93 20.23
N GLN A 281 0.28 6.81 18.94
CA GLN A 281 -0.49 7.83 18.22
C GLN A 281 -1.59 7.27 17.32
N GLY A 282 -2.74 7.95 17.30
CA GLY A 282 -3.88 7.65 16.42
C GLY A 282 -4.54 6.31 16.71
N GLY A 283 -5.54 6.30 17.59
CA GLY A 283 -6.24 5.09 18.02
C GLY A 283 -6.68 4.20 16.85
N MET A 284 -7.25 4.78 15.80
CA MET A 284 -7.54 4.07 14.55
C MET A 284 -6.71 4.60 13.38
N ILE A 285 -6.60 5.92 13.26
CA ILE A 285 -5.90 6.57 12.16
C ILE A 285 -4.85 7.52 12.72
N ALA A 286 -3.61 7.40 12.24
CA ALA A 286 -2.57 8.39 12.44
C ALA A 286 -2.17 8.97 11.07
N VAL A 287 -2.20 10.30 10.95
CA VAL A 287 -1.81 11.02 9.73
C VAL A 287 -0.61 11.91 10.05
N TYR A 288 0.53 11.59 9.42
CA TYR A 288 1.76 12.35 9.52
C TYR A 288 2.02 13.09 8.23
N ARG A 289 1.71 14.38 8.19
CA ARG A 289 1.86 15.27 7.03
C ARG A 289 1.03 14.74 5.86
N GLY A 290 0.01 15.49 5.45
CA GLY A 290 -0.89 15.00 4.43
C GLY A 290 -2.26 15.62 4.56
N ASN A 291 -3.00 15.61 3.46
CA ASN A 291 -4.35 16.11 3.45
C ASN A 291 -5.34 14.99 3.82
N PHE A 292 -6.00 15.10 4.96
CA PHE A 292 -6.98 14.14 5.46
C PHE A 292 -8.39 14.60 5.13
N SER A 293 -9.17 13.69 4.57
CA SER A 293 -10.61 13.87 4.40
C SER A 293 -11.34 12.59 4.80
N THR A 294 -12.47 12.75 5.49
CA THR A 294 -13.32 11.64 5.88
C THR A 294 -14.79 11.99 5.72
N ALA A 295 -15.54 11.12 5.06
CA ALA A 295 -16.97 11.30 4.89
C ALA A 295 -17.78 10.02 5.14
N ASP A 296 -18.98 10.18 5.68
CA ASP A 296 -19.98 9.12 5.81
C ASP A 296 -19.44 7.87 6.54
N SER A 297 -18.50 8.04 7.47
CA SER A 297 -17.78 6.93 8.13
C SER A 297 -18.10 6.85 9.62
N THR A 298 -17.96 5.65 10.19
CA THR A 298 -18.24 5.38 11.61
C THR A 298 -16.96 4.96 12.33
N PHE A 299 -16.70 5.56 13.48
CA PHE A 299 -15.58 5.28 14.36
C PHE A 299 -16.09 4.95 15.76
N THR A 300 -15.76 3.77 16.29
CA THR A 300 -16.22 3.28 17.60
C THR A 300 -15.02 2.83 18.44
N THR A 301 -14.85 3.31 19.66
CA THR A 301 -13.86 2.79 20.62
C THR A 301 -12.39 2.81 20.16
N GLY A 302 -11.94 3.90 19.51
CA GLY A 302 -10.54 4.08 19.11
C GLY A 302 -9.77 4.99 20.06
N HIS A 303 -8.66 4.53 20.66
CA HIS A 303 -7.81 5.37 21.51
C HIS A 303 -6.34 4.95 21.51
N ALA A 304 -5.44 5.93 21.64
CA ALA A 304 -4.04 5.73 21.95
C ALA A 304 -3.83 5.64 23.48
N LYS A 305 -2.90 4.80 23.94
CA LYS A 305 -2.65 4.59 25.37
C LYS A 305 -1.80 5.68 26.01
N ASP A 306 -0.71 6.09 25.37
CA ASP A 306 0.39 6.77 26.08
C ASP A 306 0.53 8.26 25.77
N ARG A 307 0.24 8.72 24.53
CA ARG A 307 0.54 10.11 24.14
C ARG A 307 -0.66 10.91 23.68
N MET A 308 -1.10 10.70 22.44
CA MET A 308 -2.10 11.54 21.77
C MET A 308 -2.81 10.72 20.72
N GLY A 309 -4.13 10.86 20.61
CA GLY A 309 -4.86 10.24 19.52
C GLY A 309 -6.08 9.51 20.03
N GLN A 310 -7.20 10.18 19.87
CA GLN A 310 -8.53 9.58 19.84
C GLN A 310 -8.64 8.64 18.62
N CYS A 311 -9.84 8.44 18.09
CA CYS A 311 -10.02 7.65 16.88
C CYS A 311 -9.12 8.12 15.72
N VAL A 312 -8.99 9.43 15.50
CA VAL A 312 -8.10 10.01 14.48
C VAL A 312 -7.12 10.98 15.13
N TRP A 313 -5.84 10.83 14.78
CA TRP A 313 -4.78 11.77 15.13
C TRP A 313 -4.13 12.36 13.89
N LEU A 314 -3.95 13.67 13.90
CA LEU A 314 -3.29 14.45 12.84
C LEU A 314 -2.07 15.13 13.44
N ASP A 315 -0.94 15.16 12.73
CA ASP A 315 0.30 15.75 13.25
C ASP A 315 0.42 17.27 13.01
N GLN A 316 -0.46 17.87 12.20
CA GLN A 316 -0.38 19.26 11.76
C GLN A 316 -1.76 19.90 11.54
N CYS A 317 -1.83 21.23 11.70
CA CYS A 317 -3.07 22.00 11.57
C CYS A 317 -3.64 22.04 10.15
N SER A 318 -2.75 22.15 9.16
CA SER A 318 -3.11 22.22 7.73
C SER A 318 -3.41 20.85 7.12
N SER A 319 -3.45 19.80 7.94
CA SER A 319 -3.80 18.46 7.46
C SER A 319 -5.26 18.35 7.04
N TYR A 320 -6.14 19.29 7.38
CA TYR A 320 -7.49 19.34 6.82
C TYR A 320 -8.13 20.74 6.94
N THR A 321 -9.22 20.96 6.20
CA THR A 321 -10.15 22.09 6.31
C THR A 321 -11.49 21.58 6.84
N GLU A 322 -12.26 22.40 7.57
CA GLU A 322 -13.51 21.98 8.23
C GLU A 322 -14.44 21.15 7.32
N HIS A 323 -14.55 21.52 6.05
CA HIS A 323 -15.38 20.84 5.05
C HIS A 323 -14.86 19.47 4.58
N GLN A 324 -13.69 19.03 5.01
CA GLN A 324 -13.13 17.72 4.64
C GLN A 324 -13.56 16.61 5.59
N ILE A 325 -14.23 16.95 6.69
CA ILE A 325 -14.70 16.01 7.71
C ILE A 325 -16.22 16.13 7.77
N GLN A 326 -16.94 15.25 7.09
CA GLN A 326 -18.40 15.40 6.91
C GLN A 326 -19.17 14.12 7.25
N ARG A 327 -20.32 14.26 7.90
CA ARG A 327 -21.30 13.16 8.10
C ARG A 327 -20.70 11.89 8.73
N ASN A 328 -19.70 12.04 9.60
CA ASN A 328 -19.10 10.92 10.32
C ASN A 328 -19.80 10.70 11.67
N THR A 329 -19.73 9.49 12.20
CA THR A 329 -20.19 9.15 13.55
C THR A 329 -19.00 8.74 14.41
N PHE A 330 -18.77 9.43 15.53
CA PHE A 330 -17.70 9.12 16.49
C PHE A 330 -18.30 8.70 17.83
N THR A 331 -18.03 7.46 18.23
CA THR A 331 -18.55 6.85 19.46
C THR A 331 -17.42 6.35 20.35
N ALA A 332 -17.40 6.80 21.60
CA ALA A 332 -16.40 6.38 22.60
C ALA A 332 -14.94 6.50 22.12
N CYS A 333 -14.64 7.53 21.33
CA CYS A 333 -13.31 7.84 20.81
C CYS A 333 -12.45 8.61 21.82
N SER A 334 -13.05 9.43 22.68
CA SER A 334 -12.34 10.25 23.66
C SER A 334 -13.07 10.37 24.99
N LYS A 335 -12.28 10.62 26.04
CA LYS A 335 -12.77 11.02 27.37
C LYS A 335 -12.95 12.54 27.49
N THR A 336 -12.37 13.33 26.59
CA THR A 336 -12.40 14.81 26.61
C THR A 336 -12.83 15.36 25.25
N PHE A 337 -13.66 16.39 25.26
CA PHE A 337 -13.96 17.14 24.02
C PHE A 337 -12.86 18.15 23.74
N THR A 338 -12.37 18.19 22.51
CA THR A 338 -11.40 19.20 22.02
C THR A 338 -12.11 20.16 21.07
N THR A 339 -11.51 21.33 20.79
CA THR A 339 -12.08 22.32 19.85
C THR A 339 -12.17 21.82 18.41
N TRP A 340 -11.52 20.69 18.10
CA TRP A 340 -11.56 20.00 16.82
C TRP A 340 -12.89 19.26 16.57
N CYS A 341 -13.65 19.01 17.63
CA CYS A 341 -14.89 18.23 17.57
C CYS A 341 -16.10 19.14 17.64
N ARG A 342 -16.46 19.72 16.49
CA ARG A 342 -17.64 20.57 16.36
C ARG A 342 -18.74 19.83 15.61
N PRO A 343 -19.99 19.86 16.10
CA PRO A 343 -21.14 19.38 15.34
C PRO A 343 -21.41 20.33 14.16
N HIS A 344 -20.63 20.17 13.09
CA HIS A 344 -20.81 20.80 11.79
C HIS A 344 -20.81 19.74 10.70
N ASP A 345 -21.35 20.08 9.52
CA ASP A 345 -21.36 19.26 8.31
C ASP A 345 -21.92 17.83 8.51
N GLY A 346 -22.91 17.70 9.40
CA GLY A 346 -23.64 16.46 9.67
C GLY A 346 -22.89 15.43 10.50
N ASN A 347 -21.73 15.77 11.10
CA ASN A 347 -21.03 14.87 12.01
C ASN A 347 -21.80 14.67 13.32
N VAL A 348 -21.85 13.43 13.81
CA VAL A 348 -22.47 13.04 15.08
C VAL A 348 -21.37 12.59 16.05
N PHE A 349 -21.24 13.30 17.17
CA PHE A 349 -20.26 13.01 18.22
C PHE A 349 -20.97 12.61 19.51
N THR A 350 -20.78 11.38 19.98
CA THR A 350 -21.02 11.06 21.40
C THR A 350 -19.77 11.29 22.26
N SER A 351 -18.61 11.44 21.59
CA SER A 351 -17.32 11.82 22.16
C SER A 351 -16.47 12.47 21.06
N CYS A 352 -15.50 13.30 21.41
CA CYS A 352 -14.59 13.85 20.41
C CYS A 352 -13.77 12.75 19.72
N GLY A 353 -13.76 12.76 18.39
CA GLY A 353 -13.14 11.71 17.58
C GLY A 353 -11.78 12.04 16.99
N ILE A 354 -11.38 13.31 17.01
CA ILE A 354 -10.23 13.83 16.28
C ILE A 354 -9.37 14.66 17.22
N GLU A 355 -8.07 14.45 17.13
CA GLU A 355 -7.07 15.17 17.88
C GLU A 355 -5.90 15.57 16.97
N GLY A 356 -5.26 16.69 17.30
CA GLY A 356 -4.05 17.17 16.64
C GLY A 356 -3.27 18.10 17.57
N PRO A 357 -2.26 18.82 17.04
CA PRO A 357 -1.40 19.67 17.86
C PRO A 357 -2.22 20.74 18.62
N PRO A 358 -1.88 21.03 19.89
CA PRO A 358 -2.60 22.02 20.71
C PRO A 358 -2.71 23.40 20.05
N GLU A 359 -1.69 23.84 19.33
CA GLU A 359 -1.63 25.12 18.64
C GLU A 359 -2.70 25.28 17.55
N CYS A 360 -3.24 24.20 17.01
CA CYS A 360 -4.30 24.26 16.02
C CYS A 360 -5.67 24.56 16.65
N SER A 361 -5.81 24.35 17.97
CA SER A 361 -7.06 24.59 18.68
C SER A 361 -7.48 26.06 18.68
N THR A 362 -6.53 26.99 18.52
CA THR A 362 -6.75 28.44 18.53
C THR A 362 -7.03 29.02 17.13
N GLN A 363 -6.71 28.29 16.05
CA GLN A 363 -6.99 28.73 14.68
C GLN A 363 -8.49 28.69 14.32
N PHE A 364 -9.27 27.97 15.11
CA PHE A 364 -10.73 27.91 14.98
C PHE A 364 -11.34 28.54 16.24
N PRO A 365 -11.60 29.86 16.28
CA PRO A 365 -12.27 30.47 17.42
C PRO A 365 -13.66 29.86 17.61
N SER A 366 -14.04 29.61 18.86
CA SER A 366 -15.43 29.30 19.24
C SER A 366 -16.28 30.52 18.86
N ARG A 367 -17.28 30.33 18.00
CA ARG A 367 -18.28 31.39 17.76
C ARG A 367 -19.23 31.49 18.93
#